data_AF-A0A960QVK4-F1
#
_entry.id   AF-A0A960QVK4-F1
#
_cell.length_a   1.000
_cell.length_b   1.000
_cell.length_c   1.000
_cell.angle_alpha   90.00
_cell.angle_beta   90.00
_cell.angle_gamma   90.00
#
_symmetry.space_group_name_H-M   'P 1'
#
loop_
_entity.id
_entity.type
_entity.pdbx_description
1 polymer ?
#
loop_
_entity_poly.entity_id
_entity_poly.type
_entity_poly.pdbx_seq_one_letter_code
_entity_poly.pdbx_strand_id
1 'polypeptide(L)'
;DQIRWTRYRGGQCTGDYLQRIHYLAEWYFENDARGVIDDLTRSFPGSQRIRDRKIQEMTVLWKSYRYLRENPELRSPMKTWESYVASLPVYQVPKTKVAGIEKNLQDGDVIGIATNQQGGYCSHVGLAVRTDDGVMRFMHASSNYKKVVIDKEISEYLASFRYHGGILVGRPLEIDRTEASPVAYQANLKALIKQP
;
A
#
# COMPACT_ATOMS: atom_id res chain seq x y z
N ASP A 1 -10.67 -13.53 -11.62
CA ASP A 1 -10.56 -12.17 -12.21
C ASP A 1 -10.11 -11.09 -11.24
N GLN A 2 -10.76 -10.91 -10.09
CA GLN A 2 -10.41 -9.82 -9.16
C GLN A 2 -8.94 -9.82 -8.68
N ILE A 3 -8.35 -10.99 -8.40
CA ILE A 3 -6.92 -11.08 -8.03
C ILE A 3 -6.02 -10.54 -9.14
N ARG A 4 -6.33 -10.84 -10.41
CA ARG A 4 -5.56 -10.32 -11.54
C ARG A 4 -5.74 -8.82 -11.65
N TRP A 5 -6.97 -8.34 -11.48
CA TRP A 5 -7.30 -6.93 -11.55
C TRP A 5 -6.55 -6.13 -10.49
N THR A 6 -6.57 -6.53 -9.22
CA THR A 6 -6.00 -5.71 -8.15
C THR A 6 -4.48 -5.85 -8.01
N ARG A 7 -3.89 -6.98 -8.44
CA ARG A 7 -2.48 -7.30 -8.18
C ARG A 7 -1.50 -6.85 -9.26
N TYR A 8 -2.00 -6.54 -10.46
CA TYR A 8 -1.16 -6.22 -11.62
C TYR A 8 -1.51 -4.85 -12.22
N ARG A 9 -0.50 -4.17 -12.78
CA ARG A 9 -0.65 -2.87 -13.45
C ARG A 9 -1.58 -3.00 -14.66
N GLY A 10 -2.57 -2.12 -14.77
CA GLY A 10 -3.68 -2.21 -15.74
C GLY A 10 -4.42 -3.55 -15.76
N GLY A 11 -4.33 -4.37 -14.70
CA GLY A 11 -4.87 -5.74 -14.69
C GLY A 11 -4.18 -6.68 -15.69
N GLN A 12 -2.98 -6.37 -16.19
CA GLN A 12 -2.25 -7.19 -17.16
C GLN A 12 -1.41 -8.25 -16.46
N CYS A 13 -1.68 -9.53 -16.73
CA CYS A 13 -0.93 -10.64 -16.15
C CYS A 13 -0.59 -11.64 -17.25
N THR A 14 0.45 -11.34 -18.03
CA THR A 14 0.95 -12.18 -19.13
C THR A 14 2.14 -13.05 -18.70
N GLY A 15 2.43 -13.12 -17.40
CA GLY A 15 3.56 -13.86 -16.84
C GLY A 15 4.83 -13.03 -16.66
N ASP A 16 4.85 -11.77 -17.10
CA ASP A 16 5.95 -10.85 -16.82
C ASP A 16 5.97 -10.47 -15.33
N TYR A 17 7.08 -10.76 -14.66
CA TYR A 17 7.30 -10.49 -13.24
C TYR A 17 7.07 -9.02 -12.88
N LEU A 18 7.40 -8.10 -13.78
CA LEU A 18 7.31 -6.66 -13.56
C LEU A 18 5.96 -6.08 -13.94
N GLN A 19 4.98 -6.87 -14.39
CA GLN A 19 3.59 -6.41 -14.45
C GLN A 19 2.93 -6.40 -13.06
N ARG A 20 3.46 -7.20 -12.12
CA ARG A 20 2.96 -7.23 -10.75
C ARG A 20 3.34 -5.96 -10.01
N ILE A 21 2.40 -5.45 -9.24
CA ILE A 21 2.64 -4.33 -8.33
C ILE A 21 3.36 -4.88 -7.10
N HIS A 22 4.63 -4.53 -6.91
CA HIS A 22 5.45 -5.04 -5.79
C HIS A 22 5.52 -4.07 -4.62
N TYR A 23 5.35 -2.76 -4.86
CA TYR A 23 5.34 -1.75 -3.81
C TYR A 23 3.92 -1.43 -3.38
N LEU A 24 3.62 -1.58 -2.10
CA LEU A 24 2.25 -1.42 -1.61
C LEU A 24 1.69 -0.01 -1.84
N ALA A 25 2.49 1.04 -1.67
CA ALA A 25 1.99 2.39 -1.94
C ALA A 25 1.53 2.57 -3.40
N GLU A 26 2.22 1.95 -4.38
CA GLU A 26 1.76 1.94 -5.77
C GLU A 26 0.42 1.20 -5.92
N TRP A 27 0.22 0.12 -5.16
CA TRP A 27 -1.05 -0.61 -5.17
C TRP A 27 -2.23 0.28 -4.77
N TYR A 28 -2.05 1.23 -3.84
CA TYR A 28 -3.09 2.19 -3.48
C TYR A 28 -3.47 3.07 -4.67
N PHE A 29 -2.49 3.72 -5.31
CA PHE A 29 -2.73 4.56 -6.50
C PHE A 29 -3.38 3.79 -7.64
N GLU A 30 -2.91 2.56 -7.90
CA GLU A 30 -3.42 1.72 -8.97
C GLU A 30 -4.86 1.27 -8.74
N ASN A 31 -5.23 0.94 -7.49
CA ASN A 31 -6.57 0.47 -7.16
C ASN A 31 -7.55 1.62 -6.92
N ASP A 32 -7.09 2.78 -6.45
CA ASP A 32 -7.87 4.02 -6.38
C ASP A 32 -8.22 4.52 -7.78
N ALA A 33 -7.24 4.60 -8.68
CA ALA A 33 -7.47 4.99 -10.08
C ALA A 33 -8.47 4.09 -10.82
N ARG A 34 -8.66 2.85 -10.35
CA ARG A 34 -9.59 1.85 -10.90
C ARG A 34 -10.90 1.75 -10.12
N GLY A 35 -11.13 2.59 -9.11
CA GLY A 35 -12.35 2.53 -8.30
C GLY A 35 -12.51 1.23 -7.51
N VAL A 36 -11.42 0.53 -7.22
CA VAL A 36 -11.41 -0.69 -6.38
C VAL A 36 -11.35 -0.31 -4.90
N ILE A 37 -10.61 0.74 -4.59
CA ILE A 37 -10.57 1.35 -3.27
C ILE A 37 -10.78 2.87 -3.40
N ASP A 38 -11.09 3.52 -2.29
CA ASP A 38 -10.91 4.96 -2.09
C ASP A 38 -9.71 5.16 -1.14
N ASP A 39 -8.67 5.91 -1.57
CA ASP A 39 -7.52 6.22 -0.71
C ASP A 39 -7.83 7.40 0.22
N LEU A 40 -8.31 7.04 1.41
CA LEU A 40 -8.72 7.98 2.45
C LEU A 40 -7.54 8.61 3.18
N THR A 41 -6.30 8.20 2.91
CA THR A 41 -5.14 8.60 3.72
C THR A 41 -5.02 10.11 3.86
N ARG A 42 -5.27 10.86 2.79
CA ARG A 42 -5.17 12.33 2.75
C ARG A 42 -6.32 13.03 3.49
N SER A 43 -7.49 12.41 3.60
CA SER A 43 -8.66 13.04 4.22
C SER A 43 -8.58 13.07 5.74
N PHE A 44 -7.70 12.27 6.34
CA PHE A 44 -7.56 12.22 7.79
C PHE A 44 -6.80 13.42 8.38
N PRO A 45 -7.25 13.97 9.51
CA PRO A 45 -6.54 15.05 10.20
C PRO A 45 -5.09 14.71 10.53
N GLY A 46 -4.17 15.61 10.19
CA GLY A 46 -2.74 15.43 10.47
C GLY A 46 -2.02 14.48 9.51
N SER A 47 -2.68 14.03 8.43
CA SER A 47 -2.02 13.33 7.33
C SER A 47 -0.92 14.21 6.74
N GLN A 48 0.21 13.59 6.39
CA GLN A 48 1.38 14.30 5.85
C GLN A 48 2.00 13.53 4.70
N ARG A 49 2.56 14.28 3.75
CA ARG A 49 3.32 13.71 2.64
C ARG A 49 4.63 13.09 3.13
N ILE A 50 4.92 11.87 2.71
CA ILE A 50 6.23 11.25 2.93
C ILE A 50 7.23 11.87 1.95
N ARG A 51 8.27 12.51 2.50
CA ARG A 51 9.36 13.12 1.72
C ARG A 51 10.65 12.32 1.88
N ASP A 52 11.56 12.51 0.93
CA ASP A 52 12.95 12.02 0.98
C ASP A 52 13.11 10.49 1.17
N ARG A 53 12.08 9.72 0.79
CA ARG A 53 12.13 8.27 0.78
C ARG A 53 12.79 7.77 -0.49
N LYS A 54 13.87 7.01 -0.36
CA LYS A 54 14.47 6.26 -1.46
C LYS A 54 13.68 4.98 -1.68
N ILE A 55 13.15 4.81 -2.88
CA ILE A 55 12.53 3.56 -3.33
C ILE A 55 13.56 2.83 -4.17
N GLN A 56 14.12 1.76 -3.61
CA GLN A 56 15.25 1.04 -4.22
C GLN A 56 15.44 -0.38 -3.65
N GLU A 57 14.48 -0.89 -2.87
CA GLU A 57 14.64 -2.17 -2.17
C GLU A 57 14.95 -3.33 -3.11
N MET A 58 14.20 -3.45 -4.20
CA MET A 58 14.29 -4.62 -5.07
C MET A 58 15.55 -4.59 -5.93
N THR A 59 15.99 -3.41 -6.38
CA THR A 59 17.24 -3.28 -7.13
C THR A 59 18.48 -3.37 -6.24
N VAL A 60 18.41 -2.93 -4.97
CA VAL A 60 19.51 -3.08 -4.00
C VAL A 60 19.61 -4.52 -3.50
N LEU A 61 18.48 -5.12 -3.12
CA LEU A 61 18.40 -6.48 -2.57
C LEU A 61 18.07 -7.53 -3.63
N TRP A 62 18.41 -7.29 -4.89
CA TRP A 62 18.04 -8.14 -6.05
C TRP A 62 18.36 -9.62 -5.85
N LYS A 63 19.42 -9.97 -5.11
CA LYS A 63 19.81 -11.37 -4.81
C LYS A 63 18.76 -12.13 -3.99
N SER A 64 17.96 -11.41 -3.19
CA SER A 64 16.89 -11.96 -2.36
C SER A 64 15.61 -12.25 -3.15
N TYR A 65 15.47 -11.72 -4.38
CA TYR A 65 14.30 -11.94 -5.22
C TYR A 65 14.67 -12.91 -6.34
N ARG A 66 14.12 -14.13 -6.29
CA ARG A 66 14.40 -15.20 -7.27
C ARG A 66 14.41 -14.70 -8.72
N TYR A 67 13.36 -14.00 -9.14
CA TYR A 67 13.27 -13.52 -10.53
C TYR A 67 14.34 -12.49 -10.89
N LEU A 68 14.69 -11.54 -10.00
CA LEU A 68 15.74 -10.56 -10.28
C LEU A 68 17.16 -11.16 -10.20
N ARG A 69 17.33 -12.21 -9.38
CA ARG A 69 18.57 -12.96 -9.27
C ARG A 69 18.84 -13.74 -10.55
N GLU A 70 17.88 -14.55 -10.97
CA GLU A 70 18.03 -15.45 -12.13
C GLU A 70 17.91 -14.70 -13.49
N ASN A 71 17.32 -13.51 -13.52
CA ASN A 71 17.06 -12.75 -14.76
C ASN A 71 17.62 -11.31 -14.64
N PRO A 72 18.93 -11.10 -14.89
CA PRO A 72 19.58 -9.81 -14.72
C PRO A 72 18.97 -8.65 -15.53
N GLU A 73 18.37 -8.96 -16.67
CA GLU A 73 17.69 -8.01 -17.56
C GLU A 73 16.47 -7.34 -16.89
N LEU A 74 15.86 -7.97 -15.88
CA LEU A 74 14.75 -7.37 -15.13
C LEU A 74 15.20 -6.23 -14.21
N ARG A 75 16.50 -6.09 -13.91
CA ARG A 75 16.99 -5.13 -12.92
C ARG A 75 16.89 -3.68 -13.39
N SER A 76 17.18 -3.42 -14.67
CA SER A 76 17.06 -2.07 -15.23
C SER A 76 15.60 -1.59 -15.30
N PRO A 77 14.65 -2.39 -15.85
CA PRO A 77 13.23 -2.03 -15.79
C PRO A 77 12.67 -1.94 -14.36
N MET A 78 13.14 -2.77 -13.42
CA MET A 78 12.78 -2.64 -12.00
C MET A 78 13.20 -1.27 -11.43
N LYS A 79 14.39 -0.78 -11.80
CA LYS A 79 14.83 0.57 -11.41
C LYS A 79 13.92 1.68 -11.98
N THR A 80 13.43 1.51 -13.21
CA THR A 80 12.44 2.43 -13.79
C THR A 80 11.15 2.44 -12.97
N TRP A 81 10.65 1.26 -12.58
CA TRP A 81 9.48 1.16 -11.70
C TRP A 81 9.72 1.77 -10.32
N GLU A 82 10.86 1.52 -9.70
CA GLU A 82 11.23 2.17 -8.43
C GLU A 82 11.28 3.70 -8.55
N SER A 83 11.78 4.22 -9.67
CA SER A 83 11.78 5.67 -9.96
C SER A 83 10.36 6.23 -10.11
N TYR A 84 9.48 5.47 -10.78
CA TYR A 84 8.05 5.81 -10.86
C TYR A 84 7.41 5.84 -9.47
N VAL A 85 7.61 4.79 -8.67
CA VAL A 85 7.06 4.73 -7.30
C VAL A 85 7.59 5.87 -6.44
N ALA A 86 8.88 6.22 -6.54
CA ALA A 86 9.47 7.36 -5.83
C ALA A 86 8.87 8.72 -6.21
N SER A 87 8.28 8.82 -7.41
CA SER A 87 7.61 10.05 -7.87
C SER A 87 6.18 10.20 -7.33
N LEU A 88 5.59 9.11 -6.81
CA LEU A 88 4.21 9.14 -6.31
C LEU A 88 4.10 10.08 -5.09
N PRO A 89 3.06 10.91 -5.01
CA PRO A 89 2.83 11.79 -3.87
C PRO A 89 2.18 11.00 -2.72
N VAL A 90 2.95 10.13 -2.07
CA VAL A 90 2.47 9.24 -0.99
C VAL A 90 2.28 10.01 0.31
N TYR A 91 1.13 9.82 0.95
CA TYR A 91 0.79 10.38 2.26
C TYR A 91 0.73 9.27 3.31
N GLN A 92 0.80 9.65 4.58
CA GLN A 92 0.52 8.78 5.72
C GLN A 92 -0.19 9.57 6.81
N VAL A 93 -1.03 8.89 7.57
CA VAL A 93 -1.40 9.34 8.91
C VAL A 93 -0.25 8.96 9.85
N PRO A 94 0.48 9.93 10.44
CA PRO A 94 1.63 9.63 11.29
C PRO A 94 1.21 8.77 12.48
N LYS A 95 2.11 7.89 12.93
CA LYS A 95 1.88 7.01 14.10
C LYS A 95 1.28 7.74 15.29
N THR A 96 1.76 8.95 15.59
CA THR A 96 1.31 9.79 16.71
C THR A 96 -0.10 10.35 16.57
N LYS A 97 -0.73 10.19 15.39
CA LYS A 97 -2.08 10.69 15.07
C LYS A 97 -3.09 9.56 14.85
N VAL A 98 -2.64 8.30 14.69
CA VAL A 98 -3.52 7.17 14.37
C VAL A 98 -4.61 6.95 15.43
N ALA A 99 -4.27 7.01 16.72
CA ALA A 99 -5.25 6.86 17.80
C ALA A 99 -6.44 7.85 17.68
N GLY A 100 -6.21 9.04 17.13
CA GLY A 100 -7.25 10.06 16.96
C GLY A 100 -8.25 9.76 15.82
N ILE A 101 -7.90 8.86 14.89
CA ILE A 101 -8.71 8.58 13.69
C ILE A 101 -9.31 7.17 13.68
N GLU A 102 -8.97 6.30 14.63
CA GLU A 102 -9.46 4.91 14.66
C GLU A 102 -10.98 4.78 14.75
N LYS A 103 -11.65 5.77 15.32
CA LYS A 103 -13.12 5.88 15.31
C LYS A 103 -13.71 6.12 13.91
N ASN A 104 -12.91 6.63 12.98
CA ASN A 104 -13.30 6.92 11.60
C ASN A 104 -12.97 5.76 10.64
N LEU A 105 -12.18 4.78 11.10
CA LEU A 105 -11.89 3.55 10.37
C LEU A 105 -13.09 2.59 10.42
N GLN A 106 -13.25 1.83 9.35
CA GLN A 106 -14.29 0.85 9.16
C GLN A 106 -13.71 -0.55 9.00
N ASP A 107 -14.52 -1.56 9.28
CA ASP A 107 -14.14 -2.95 9.06
C ASP A 107 -13.85 -3.19 7.58
N GLY A 108 -12.72 -3.85 7.33
CA GLY A 108 -12.26 -4.12 5.98
C GLY A 108 -11.45 -2.99 5.33
N ASP A 109 -11.28 -1.82 5.98
CA ASP A 109 -10.30 -0.84 5.50
C ASP A 109 -8.92 -1.51 5.39
N VAL A 110 -8.28 -1.37 4.23
CA VAL A 110 -6.94 -1.87 3.97
C VAL A 110 -5.97 -0.92 4.63
N ILE A 111 -5.14 -1.45 5.53
CA ILE A 111 -4.17 -0.67 6.31
C ILE A 111 -2.77 -1.02 5.85
N GLY A 112 -2.12 -0.06 5.20
CA GLY A 112 -0.72 -0.13 4.81
C GLY A 112 0.16 0.46 5.90
N ILE A 113 1.05 -0.33 6.49
CA ILE A 113 1.97 0.18 7.52
C ILE A 113 3.10 0.94 6.84
N ALA A 114 3.07 2.26 6.94
CA ALA A 114 4.17 3.09 6.47
C ALA A 114 5.41 2.85 7.34
N THR A 115 6.59 2.75 6.73
CA THR A 115 7.86 2.56 7.44
C THR A 115 8.68 3.85 7.45
N ASN A 116 9.65 3.97 8.35
CA ASN A 116 10.68 5.01 8.37
C ASN A 116 12.00 4.54 7.72
N GLN A 117 12.07 3.27 7.28
CA GLN A 117 13.24 2.71 6.60
C GLN A 117 13.30 3.08 5.12
N GLN A 118 14.51 3.23 4.58
CA GLN A 118 14.70 3.37 3.14
C GLN A 118 14.37 2.05 2.42
N GLY A 119 14.05 2.12 1.13
CA GLY A 119 13.77 0.96 0.28
C GLY A 119 12.34 0.95 -0.27
N GLY A 120 11.38 1.41 0.52
CA GLY A 120 9.96 1.48 0.18
C GLY A 120 9.18 2.40 1.13
N TYR A 121 7.91 2.66 0.80
CA TYR A 121 7.01 3.45 1.65
C TYR A 121 6.37 2.63 2.77
N CYS A 122 6.03 1.37 2.49
CA CYS A 122 5.33 0.49 3.42
C CYS A 122 6.14 -0.77 3.71
N SER A 123 6.02 -1.30 4.92
CA SER A 123 6.69 -2.55 5.33
C SER A 123 5.73 -3.71 5.56
N HIS A 124 4.42 -3.44 5.71
CA HIS A 124 3.43 -4.46 6.02
C HIS A 124 2.03 -4.02 5.62
N VAL A 125 1.09 -4.97 5.59
CA VAL A 125 -0.32 -4.73 5.27
C VAL A 125 -1.23 -5.63 6.08
N GLY A 126 -2.43 -5.14 6.35
CA GLY A 126 -3.51 -5.90 6.96
C GLY A 126 -4.85 -5.19 6.77
N LEU A 127 -5.84 -5.60 7.56
CA LEU A 127 -7.19 -5.05 7.54
C LEU A 127 -7.53 -4.47 8.92
N ALA A 128 -8.31 -3.40 8.91
CA ALA A 128 -8.98 -2.87 10.08
C ALA A 128 -10.15 -3.80 10.45
N VAL A 129 -10.23 -4.19 11.72
CA VAL A 129 -11.35 -4.98 12.27
C VAL A 129 -11.73 -4.44 13.64
N ARG A 130 -12.95 -3.97 13.78
CA ARG A 130 -13.55 -3.59 15.05
C ARG A 130 -14.10 -4.84 15.72
N THR A 131 -13.56 -5.15 16.88
CA THR A 131 -13.99 -6.27 17.71
C THR A 131 -15.16 -5.88 18.60
N ASP A 132 -15.80 -6.87 19.24
CA ASP A 132 -17.00 -6.68 20.08
C ASP A 132 -16.80 -5.71 21.26
N ASP A 133 -15.56 -5.51 21.71
CA ASP A 133 -15.19 -4.51 22.71
C ASP A 133 -15.04 -3.08 22.14
N GLY A 134 -15.35 -2.88 20.86
CA GLY A 134 -15.30 -1.60 20.16
C GLY A 134 -13.92 -1.16 19.67
N VAL A 135 -12.86 -1.92 20.00
CA VAL A 135 -11.46 -1.57 19.68
C VAL A 135 -11.17 -1.82 18.20
N MET A 136 -10.55 -0.85 17.54
CA MET A 136 -10.14 -0.99 16.14
C MET A 136 -8.78 -1.70 16.05
N ARG A 137 -8.80 -2.99 15.72
CA ARG A 137 -7.64 -3.89 15.73
C ARG A 137 -7.07 -4.13 14.34
N PHE A 138 -5.79 -4.48 14.31
CA PHE A 138 -5.09 -4.81 13.08
C PHE A 138 -5.14 -6.33 12.82
N MET A 139 -5.91 -6.75 11.82
CA MET A 139 -5.92 -8.14 11.36
C MET A 139 -4.89 -8.35 10.26
N HIS A 140 -3.91 -9.23 10.47
CA HIS A 140 -2.81 -9.42 9.51
C HIS A 140 -2.19 -10.81 9.54
N ALA A 141 -1.54 -11.19 8.44
CA ALA A 141 -0.70 -12.38 8.37
C ALA A 141 0.64 -12.10 9.07
N SER A 142 0.83 -12.66 10.25
CA SER A 142 2.01 -12.38 11.09
C SER A 142 3.10 -13.42 10.90
N SER A 143 4.32 -12.97 10.61
CA SER A 143 5.51 -13.83 10.64
C SER A 143 5.84 -14.31 12.06
N ASN A 144 5.56 -13.48 13.08
CA ASN A 144 5.84 -13.81 14.48
C ASN A 144 4.90 -14.90 15.00
N TYR A 145 3.62 -14.83 14.65
CA TYR A 145 2.62 -15.83 15.04
C TYR A 145 2.49 -16.98 14.03
N LYS A 146 3.07 -16.86 12.83
CA LYS A 146 2.99 -17.83 11.71
C LYS A 146 1.55 -18.16 11.27
N LYS A 147 0.62 -17.23 11.49
CA LYS A 147 -0.80 -17.33 11.12
C LYS A 147 -1.42 -15.95 10.97
N VAL A 148 -2.64 -15.89 10.43
CA VAL A 148 -3.48 -14.69 10.49
C VAL A 148 -3.95 -14.50 11.93
N VAL A 149 -3.83 -13.28 12.45
CA VAL A 149 -4.28 -12.89 13.79
C VAL A 149 -5.05 -11.59 13.72
N ILE A 150 -5.98 -11.41 14.65
CA ILE A 150 -6.50 -10.10 15.05
C ILE A 150 -5.60 -9.65 16.20
N ASP A 151 -4.71 -8.72 15.92
CA ASP A 151 -3.66 -8.27 16.83
C ASP A 151 -4.16 -7.10 17.70
N LYS A 152 -3.24 -6.35 18.29
CA LYS A 152 -3.49 -5.13 19.04
C LYS A 152 -4.33 -4.09 18.28
N GLU A 153 -4.80 -3.09 19.02
CA GLU A 153 -5.26 -1.82 18.46
C GLU A 153 -4.21 -1.28 17.46
N ILE A 154 -4.64 -0.69 16.35
CA ILE A 154 -3.73 -0.29 15.27
C ILE A 154 -2.65 0.68 15.81
N SER A 155 -3.04 1.65 16.65
CA SER A 155 -2.13 2.61 17.28
C SER A 155 -1.07 1.91 18.16
N GLU A 156 -1.48 0.92 18.97
CA GLU A 156 -0.61 0.16 19.87
C GLU A 156 0.32 -0.79 19.09
N TYR A 157 -0.19 -1.40 18.02
CA TYR A 157 0.61 -2.21 17.09
C TYR A 157 1.73 -1.35 16.49
N LEU A 158 1.42 -0.16 15.99
CA LEU A 158 2.44 0.76 15.47
C LEU A 158 3.46 1.17 16.54
N ALA A 159 3.02 1.44 17.77
CA ALA A 159 3.89 1.82 18.89
C ALA A 159 4.89 0.71 19.25
N SER A 160 4.53 -0.56 19.03
CA SER A 160 5.37 -1.71 19.32
C SER A 160 6.60 -1.84 18.40
N PHE A 161 6.66 -1.12 17.28
CA PHE A 161 7.76 -1.21 16.31
C PHE A 161 8.38 0.16 16.00
N ARG A 162 9.68 0.31 16.29
CA ARG A 162 10.45 1.55 16.08
C ARG A 162 10.32 2.11 14.65
N TYR A 163 10.36 1.25 13.65
CA TYR A 163 10.40 1.67 12.25
C TYR A 163 9.04 1.91 11.63
N HIS A 164 7.93 1.57 12.29
CA HIS A 164 6.62 1.96 11.78
C HIS A 164 6.50 3.49 11.87
N GLY A 165 6.11 4.15 10.79
CA GLY A 165 6.00 5.62 10.68
C GLY A 165 4.57 6.12 10.78
N GLY A 166 3.60 5.29 10.40
CA GLY A 166 2.19 5.66 10.28
C GLY A 166 1.41 4.65 9.46
N ILE A 167 0.26 5.05 8.93
CA ILE A 167 -0.58 4.21 8.07
C ILE A 167 -1.04 4.93 6.81
N LEU A 168 -1.23 4.14 5.76
CA LEU A 168 -2.13 4.42 4.63
C LEU A 168 -3.44 3.68 4.89
N VAL A 169 -4.55 4.24 4.39
CA VAL A 169 -5.89 3.70 4.60
C VAL A 169 -6.65 3.71 3.28
N GLY A 170 -6.98 2.52 2.79
CA GLY A 170 -7.72 2.32 1.54
C GLY A 170 -9.03 1.63 1.84
N ARG A 171 -10.16 2.25 1.52
CA ARG A 171 -11.48 1.65 1.75
C ARG A 171 -11.93 0.89 0.51
N PRO A 172 -12.17 -0.43 0.57
CA PRO A 172 -12.73 -1.16 -0.56
C PRO A 172 -14.05 -0.56 -1.02
N LEU A 173 -14.23 -0.47 -2.32
CA LEU A 173 -15.47 -0.05 -2.97
C LEU A 173 -16.22 -1.27 -3.52
N GLU A 174 -17.52 -1.11 -3.71
CA GLU A 174 -18.35 -2.11 -4.37
C GLU A 174 -17.86 -2.37 -5.80
N ILE A 175 -17.97 -3.63 -6.26
CA ILE A 175 -17.37 -4.08 -7.52
C ILE A 175 -17.93 -3.32 -8.72
N ASP A 176 -19.18 -2.88 -8.67
CA ASP A 176 -19.84 -2.10 -9.73
C ASP A 176 -19.22 -0.71 -9.95
N ARG A 177 -18.43 -0.21 -8.99
CA ARG A 177 -17.66 1.04 -9.11
C ARG A 177 -16.32 0.86 -9.82
N THR A 178 -15.97 -0.36 -10.20
CA THR A 178 -14.70 -0.64 -10.86
C THR A 178 -14.63 0.05 -12.23
N GLU A 179 -13.62 0.89 -12.42
CA GLU A 179 -13.31 1.54 -13.69
C GLU A 179 -12.44 0.62 -14.57
N ALA A 180 -13.10 -0.09 -15.48
CA ALA A 180 -12.44 -1.03 -16.40
C ALA A 180 -11.90 -0.37 -17.68
N SER A 181 -12.27 0.87 -17.99
CA SER A 181 -11.80 1.60 -19.17
C SER A 181 -10.33 1.98 -19.02
N PRO A 182 -9.43 1.52 -19.91
CA PRO A 182 -8.01 1.88 -19.85
C PRO A 182 -7.78 3.39 -19.95
N VAL A 183 -8.63 4.10 -20.69
CA VAL A 183 -8.50 5.56 -20.86
C VAL A 183 -8.86 6.30 -19.58
N ALA A 184 -9.98 5.93 -18.94
CA ALA A 184 -10.43 6.56 -17.71
C ALA A 184 -9.47 6.23 -16.55
N TYR A 185 -9.06 4.97 -16.39
CA TYR A 185 -8.03 4.57 -15.42
C TYR A 185 -6.74 5.39 -15.56
N GLN A 186 -6.23 5.55 -16.78
CA GLN A 186 -5.01 6.34 -17.01
C GLN A 186 -5.22 7.83 -16.72
N ALA A 187 -6.40 8.38 -16.98
CA ALA A 187 -6.75 9.75 -16.61
C ALA A 187 -6.81 9.93 -15.10
N ASN A 188 -7.46 8.99 -14.39
CA ASN A 188 -7.56 8.99 -12.93
C ASN A 188 -6.18 8.89 -12.26
N LEU A 189 -5.34 7.96 -12.71
CA LEU A 189 -3.98 7.79 -12.20
C LEU A 189 -3.14 9.06 -12.38
N LYS A 190 -3.22 9.71 -13.55
CA LYS A 190 -2.58 11.01 -13.80
C LYS A 190 -3.11 12.10 -12.88
N ALA A 191 -4.41 12.11 -12.61
CA ALA A 191 -5.01 13.07 -11.69
C ALA A 191 -4.47 12.88 -10.27
N LEU A 192 -4.47 11.65 -9.75
CA LEU A 192 -3.96 11.31 -8.41
C LEU A 192 -2.48 11.70 -8.22
N ILE A 193 -1.64 11.47 -9.24
CA ILE A 193 -0.22 11.82 -9.18
C ILE A 193 0.02 13.33 -9.19
N LYS A 194 -0.85 14.10 -9.85
CA LYS A 194 -0.76 15.57 -9.92
C LYS A 194 -1.35 16.28 -8.70
N GLN A 195 -2.07 15.58 -7.83
CA GLN A 195 -2.63 16.20 -6.64
C GLN A 195 -1.48 16.67 -5.72
N PRO A 196 -1.49 17.95 -5.30
CA PRO A 196 -0.40 18.55 -4.53
C PRO A 196 -0.06 17.79 -3.23
#